data_AF-A0A0J1FFU4-F1
#
_entry.id   AF-A0A0J1FFU4-F1
#
_cell.length_a   1.000
_cell.length_b   1.000
_cell.length_c   1.000
_cell.angle_alpha   90.00
_cell.angle_beta   90.00
_cell.angle_gamma   90.00
#
_symmetry.space_group_name_H-M   'P 1'
#
loop_
_entity.id
_entity.type
_entity.pdbx_description
1 polymer ?
#
loop_
_entity_poly.entity_id
_entity_poly.type
_entity_poly.pdbx_seq_one_letter_code
_entity_poly.pdbx_strand_id
1 'polypeptide(L)' 'MSQCWENTCRYCGMEKLYSGKHDAHYCKACDTWLEVNCHDPECEFCSNRPEKPSLAKKTELQF' A
#
# COMPACT_ATOMS: atom_id res chain seq x y z
N MET A 1 -17.28 2.62 22.27
CA MET A 1 -15.91 2.15 21.98
C MET A 1 -15.78 2.04 20.47
N SER A 2 -15.20 3.06 19.85
CA SER A 2 -15.02 3.15 18.40
C SER A 2 -14.08 2.03 17.97
N GLN A 3 -14.62 1.00 17.33
CA GLN A 3 -13.82 -0.06 16.75
C GLN A 3 -13.19 0.51 15.48
N CYS A 4 -11.99 1.09 15.61
CA CYS A 4 -11.23 1.61 14.48
C CYS A 4 -10.67 0.43 13.67
N TRP A 5 -11.51 -0.14 12.82
CA TRP A 5 -11.15 -1.12 11.77
C TRP A 5 -10.35 -0.46 10.63
N GLU A 6 -9.66 0.63 10.92
CA GLU A 6 -8.94 1.43 9.91
C GLU A 6 -7.58 0.83 9.56
N ASN A 7 -7.06 -0.11 10.36
CA ASN A 7 -5.71 -0.69 10.20
C ASN A 7 -5.69 -2.11 9.64
N THR A 8 -6.82 -2.64 9.18
CA THR A 8 -6.88 -3.98 8.58
C THR A 8 -7.28 -3.93 7.12
N CYS A 9 -6.81 -4.92 6.36
CA CYS A 9 -7.15 -5.15 4.99
C CYS A 9 -8.62 -5.56 4.87
N ARG A 10 -9.39 -4.81 4.09
CA ARG A 10 -10.81 -5.11 3.83
C ARG A 10 -11.08 -6.46 3.14
N TYR A 11 -10.06 -7.08 2.54
CA TYR A 11 -10.21 -8.34 1.80
C TYR A 11 -9.90 -9.58 2.65
N CYS A 12 -8.89 -9.52 3.51
CA CYS A 12 -8.43 -10.68 4.29
C CYS A 12 -8.43 -10.47 5.81
N GLY A 13 -8.71 -9.25 6.29
CA GLY A 13 -8.69 -8.92 7.72
C GLY A 13 -7.30 -8.79 8.33
N MET A 14 -6.23 -9.07 7.58
CA MET A 14 -4.84 -8.91 8.04
C MET A 14 -4.46 -7.43 8.20
N GLU A 15 -3.48 -7.14 9.05
CA GLU A 15 -2.96 -5.78 9.22
C GLU A 15 -2.47 -5.17 7.89
N LYS A 16 -2.83 -3.90 7.65
CA LYS A 16 -2.32 -3.13 6.51
C LYS A 16 -0.93 -2.61 6.84
N LEU A 17 -0.01 -2.70 5.89
CA LEU A 17 1.32 -2.11 5.99
C LEU A 17 1.33 -0.77 5.27
N TYR A 18 2.10 0.18 5.79
CA TYR A 18 2.30 1.47 5.16
C TYR A 18 3.59 1.46 4.33
N SER A 19 3.55 2.03 3.14
CA SER A 19 4.73 2.27 2.29
C SER A 19 5.02 3.76 2.27
N GLY A 20 6.06 4.19 3.00
CA GLY A 20 6.48 5.59 2.98
C GLY A 20 6.93 6.08 1.60
N LYS A 21 7.45 5.18 0.75
CA LYS A 21 7.86 5.50 -0.62
C LYS A 21 6.71 5.90 -1.52
N HIS A 22 5.53 5.29 -1.31
CA HIS A 22 4.35 5.51 -2.15
C HIS A 22 3.23 6.21 -1.39
N ASP A 23 3.52 6.68 -0.18
CA ASP A 23 2.59 7.25 0.81
C ASP A 23 1.23 6.53 0.81
N ALA A 24 1.27 5.20 0.88
CA ALA A 24 0.08 4.38 0.66
C ALA A 24 0.08 3.12 1.51
N HIS A 25 -1.11 2.75 1.98
CA HIS A 25 -1.33 1.48 2.64
C HIS A 25 -1.51 0.33 1.65
N TYR A 26 -0.93 -0.81 1.97
CA TYR A 26 -1.01 -2.04 1.20
C TYR A 26 -1.18 -3.27 2.10
N CYS A 27 -1.78 -4.31 1.54
CA CYS A 27 -1.84 -5.61 2.19
C CYS A 27 -0.78 -6.53 1.59
N LYS A 28 0.18 -7.00 2.40
CA LYS A 28 1.18 -7.98 1.97
C LYS A 28 0.55 -9.35 1.64
N ALA A 29 -0.52 -9.73 2.34
CA ALA A 29 -1.18 -11.03 2.15
C ALA A 29 -1.99 -11.08 0.85
N CYS A 30 -2.73 -10.02 0.55
CA CYS A 30 -3.49 -9.90 -0.71
C CYS A 30 -2.66 -9.37 -1.88
N ASP A 31 -1.44 -8.89 -1.60
CA ASP A 31 -0.57 -8.22 -2.56
C ASP A 31 -1.29 -7.11 -3.35
N THR A 32 -2.05 -6.28 -2.63
CA THR A 32 -2.83 -5.17 -3.21
C THR A 32 -2.62 -3.89 -2.42
N TRP A 33 -2.59 -2.78 -3.14
CA TRP A 33 -2.77 -1.46 -2.55
C TRP A 33 -4.20 -1.35 -2.02
N LEU A 34 -4.34 -0.79 -0.82
CA LEU A 34 -5.65 -0.53 -0.21
C LEU A 34 -6.16 0.88 -0.53
N GLU A 35 -5.25 1.73 -1.01
CA GLU A 35 -5.55 3.09 -1.43
C GLU A 35 -5.54 3.21 -2.95
N VAL A 36 -6.43 4.06 -3.46
CA VAL A 36 -6.52 4.38 -4.89
C VAL A 36 -5.39 5.34 -5.30
N ASN A 37 -5.06 5.38 -6.58
CA ASN A 37 -4.15 6.42 -7.08
C ASN A 37 -4.88 7.76 -7.00
N CYS A 38 -4.15 8.85 -6.81
CA CYS A 38 -4.72 10.17 -7.07
C CYS A 38 -5.07 10.30 -8.56
N HIS A 39 -5.96 11.23 -8.89
CA HIS A 39 -6.33 11.52 -10.28
C HIS A 39 -5.23 12.27 -11.06
N ASP A 40 -4.13 12.63 -10.39
CA ASP A 40 -3.03 13.39 -10.98
C ASP A 40 -2.01 12.42 -11.63
N PRO A 41 -1.88 12.45 -12.98
CA PRO A 41 -0.91 11.60 -13.68
C PRO A 41 0.55 12.02 -13.44
N GLU A 42 0.81 13.24 -12.95
CA GLU A 42 2.15 13.76 -12.68
C GLU A 42 2.61 13.48 -11.24
N CYS A 43 1.77 12.89 -10.38
CA CYS A 43 2.11 12.61 -9.00
C CYS A 43 3.24 11.58 -8.89
N GLU A 44 4.42 11.98 -8.43
CA GLU A 44 5.61 11.13 -8.31
C GLU A 44 5.42 9.87 -7.44
N PHE A 45 4.50 9.92 -6.46
CA PHE A 45 4.19 8.80 -5.57
C PHE A 45 3.31 7.75 -6.24
N CYS A 46 2.32 8.20 -7.02
CA CYS A 46 1.36 7.35 -7.73
C CYS A 46 1.85 6.90 -9.11
N SER A 47 2.60 7.75 -9.83
CA SER A 47 3.14 7.47 -11.16
C SER A 47 4.22 6.39 -11.12
N ASN A 48 5.03 6.38 -10.06
CA ASN A 48 6.02 5.35 -9.81
C ASN A 48 5.48 4.17 -8.99
N ARG A 49 4.18 4.16 -8.64
CA ARG A 49 3.58 3.07 -7.86
C ARG A 49 3.38 1.86 -8.75
N PRO A 50 4.03 0.71 -8.46
CA PRO A 50 3.82 -0.49 -9.25
C PRO A 50 2.40 -1.01 -9.03
N GLU A 51 1.89 -1.80 -9.98
CA GLU A 51 0.56 -2.41 -9.90
C GLU A 51 0.36 -3.22 -8.61
N LYS A 52 1.44 -3.85 -8.10
CA LYS A 52 1.43 -4.66 -6.88
C LYS A 52 2.49 -4.23 -5.86
N PRO A 53 2.17 -4.20 -4.56
CA PRO A 53 3.13 -3.91 -3.51
C PRO A 53 4.36 -4.83 -3.48
N SER A 54 4.21 -6.11 -3.83
CA SER A 54 5.32 -7.07 -3.93
C SER A 54 6.37 -6.65 -4.95
N LEU A 55 5.99 -5.92 -6.00
CA LEU A 55 6.90 -5.38 -7.00
C LEU A 55 7.69 -4.17 -6.47
N ALA A 56 7.14 -3.42 -5.51
CA ALA A 56 7.85 -2.31 -4.86
C ALA A 56 8.99 -2.82 -3.96
N LYS A 57 8.82 -3.99 -3.34
CA LYS A 57 9.74 -4.57 -2.35
C LYS A 57 11.07 -5.09 -2.90
N LYS A 58 11.26 -5.14 -4.22
CA LYS A 58 12.55 -5.55 -4.80
C LYS A 58 13.72 -4.61 -4.47
N THR A 59 13.46 -3.46 -3.86
CA THR A 59 14.47 -2.43 -3.55
C THR A 59 14.78 -2.23 -2.07
N GLU A 60 14.08 -2.90 -1.14
CA GLU A 60 14.31 -2.75 0.31
C GLU A 60 14.71 -4.07 0.99
N LEU A 61 15.57 -4.85 0.34
CA LEU A 61 16.48 -5.73 1.08
C LEU A 61 17.60 -4.83 1.62
N GLN A 62 17.35 -4.24 2.79
CA GLN A 62 18.41 -3.64 3.58
C GLN A 62 19.40 -4.74 3.99
N PHE A 63 20.66 -4.44 3.67
CA PHE A 63 21.90 -5.10 4.06
C PHE A 63 21.97 -5.42 5.55
#